data_AF-A0A6A7LHC2-F1
#
_entry.id   AF-A0A6A7LHC2-F1
#
_cell.length_a   1.000
_cell.length_b   1.000
_cell.length_c   1.000
_cell.angle_alpha   90.00
_cell.angle_beta   90.00
_cell.angle_gamma   90.00
#
_symmetry.space_group_name_H-M   'P 1'
#
loop_
_entity.id
_entity.type
_entity.pdbx_description
1 polymer ?
#
loop_
_entity_poly.entity_id
_entity_poly.type
_entity_poly.pdbx_seq_one_letter_code
_entity_poly.pdbx_strand_id
1 'polypeptide(L)'
;MPVDTIRTIKLLGNWSGNRVLGRRRPLIAVFSLTHYCNFYCPMCPFGDPDKISQIDVARKNDLTTEQWESIFDKVSKYCIWSIIEGGEPTSRPDFMELVRYIYNLKIPITLITNCSLLHTIDLAELKKYIQFVTCSIDSVYEESYCKIRGVSPQVYSRIINNLHLLADYKIPHYFNSVITKYNTEEFINQSYFERAKELGSNAVSFTFVEDRSDVSYSLLPDRQTMVRVCESILDYRRKHFSPQIMIPPQYFEQIIEHGRGLFDECGVWKSIFVNGNGTVLVPCWKFNSPQNTYNLLEQSIEEIWSAPQWDIARTCHDCKVLGCIWYSSQPITTFAKNYMNGLSKMISQQKPGYMEEAC
;
A
#
# COMPACT_ATOMS: atom_id res chain seq x y z
N MET A 1 -15.25 10.29 6.41
CA MET A 1 -16.61 10.20 5.80
C MET A 1 -17.17 8.81 6.05
N PRO A 2 -18.46 8.66 6.40
CA PRO A 2 -19.09 7.35 6.38
C PRO A 2 -19.10 6.82 4.94
N VAL A 3 -18.61 5.60 4.73
CA VAL A 3 -18.59 4.93 3.42
C VAL A 3 -20.00 4.98 2.81
N ASP A 4 -20.13 5.47 1.57
CA ASP A 4 -21.41 5.44 0.85
C ASP A 4 -21.81 3.98 0.63
N THR A 5 -22.66 3.49 1.54
CA THR A 5 -22.99 2.08 1.66
C THR A 5 -23.86 1.64 0.49
N ILE A 6 -24.74 2.52 -0.01
CA ILE A 6 -25.61 2.23 -1.15
C ILE A 6 -24.76 2.07 -2.41
N ARG A 7 -23.87 3.02 -2.68
CA ARG A 7 -22.93 2.94 -3.82
C ARG A 7 -22.06 1.69 -3.72
N THR A 8 -21.53 1.40 -2.54
CA THR A 8 -20.65 0.24 -2.30
C THR A 8 -21.38 -1.08 -2.55
N ILE A 9 -22.60 -1.25 -2.02
CA ILE A 9 -23.42 -2.44 -2.26
C ILE A 9 -23.73 -2.61 -3.75
N LYS A 10 -24.10 -1.52 -4.45
CA LYS A 10 -24.36 -1.54 -5.88
C LYS A 10 -23.15 -2.01 -6.68
N LEU A 11 -21.96 -1.47 -6.39
CA LEU A 11 -20.72 -1.86 -7.07
C LEU A 11 -20.32 -3.30 -6.77
N LEU A 12 -20.45 -3.76 -5.52
CA LEU A 12 -20.22 -5.16 -5.15
C LEU A 12 -21.21 -6.12 -5.84
N GLY A 13 -22.48 -5.71 -5.98
CA GLY A 13 -23.48 -6.45 -6.73
C GLY A 13 -23.12 -6.57 -8.21
N ASN A 14 -22.76 -5.45 -8.84
CA ASN A 14 -22.30 -5.44 -10.23
C ASN A 14 -21.03 -6.28 -10.44
N TRP A 15 -20.08 -6.18 -9.51
CA TRP A 15 -18.83 -6.93 -9.54
C TRP A 15 -19.11 -8.44 -9.43
N SER A 16 -19.98 -8.84 -8.50
CA SER A 16 -20.42 -10.24 -8.33
C SER A 16 -21.15 -10.75 -9.58
N GLY A 17 -22.05 -9.94 -10.16
CA GLY A 17 -22.75 -10.29 -11.40
C GLY A 17 -21.78 -10.49 -12.58
N ASN A 18 -20.79 -9.62 -12.73
CA ASN A 18 -19.73 -9.81 -13.73
C ASN A 18 -18.97 -11.13 -13.52
N ARG A 19 -18.64 -11.47 -12.27
CA ARG A 19 -17.95 -12.72 -11.95
C ARG A 19 -18.76 -13.96 -12.32
N VAL A 20 -20.06 -13.96 -12.07
CA VAL A 20 -20.97 -15.07 -12.49
C VAL A 20 -20.96 -15.23 -14.01
N LEU A 21 -20.87 -14.13 -14.76
CA LEU A 21 -20.77 -14.12 -16.22
C LEU A 21 -19.35 -14.38 -16.75
N GLY A 22 -18.40 -14.77 -15.89
CA GLY A 22 -17.01 -15.01 -16.26
C GLY A 22 -16.18 -13.75 -16.57
N ARG A 23 -16.70 -12.55 -16.29
CA ARG A 23 -16.03 -11.27 -16.53
C ARG A 23 -15.29 -10.80 -15.27
N ARG A 24 -14.00 -10.48 -15.41
CA ARG A 24 -13.20 -9.85 -14.34
C ARG A 24 -13.37 -8.34 -14.39
N ARG A 25 -13.39 -7.68 -13.22
CA ARG A 25 -13.37 -6.21 -13.07
C ARG A 25 -12.55 -5.82 -11.84
N PRO A 26 -11.91 -4.64 -11.83
CA PRO A 26 -11.22 -4.16 -10.64
C PRO A 26 -12.24 -3.77 -9.57
N LEU A 27 -11.81 -3.84 -8.31
CA LEU A 27 -12.60 -3.47 -7.14
C LEU A 27 -11.87 -2.42 -6.28
N ILE A 28 -10.55 -2.43 -6.30
CA ILE A 28 -9.69 -1.47 -5.59
C ILE A 28 -8.89 -0.66 -6.62
N ALA A 29 -8.82 0.65 -6.44
CA ALA A 29 -7.99 1.53 -7.24
C ALA A 29 -6.72 1.89 -6.49
N VAL A 30 -5.59 1.86 -7.19
CA VAL A 30 -4.29 2.32 -6.72
C VAL A 30 -3.79 3.36 -7.70
N PHE A 31 -3.65 4.60 -7.25
CA PHE A 31 -3.26 5.74 -8.05
C PHE A 31 -1.84 6.17 -7.66
N SER A 32 -0.88 5.83 -8.51
CA SER A 32 0.49 6.33 -8.40
C SER A 32 0.55 7.72 -9.02
N LEU A 33 0.33 8.77 -8.22
CA LEU A 33 0.06 10.13 -8.73
C LEU A 33 1.24 10.79 -9.45
N THR A 34 2.47 10.36 -9.14
CA THR A 34 3.68 10.92 -9.74
C THR A 34 4.76 9.87 -9.87
N HIS A 35 5.63 10.02 -10.87
CA HIS A 35 6.88 9.26 -10.95
C HIS A 35 7.99 9.82 -10.05
N TYR A 36 7.83 11.02 -9.46
CA TYR A 36 8.82 11.64 -8.61
C TYR A 36 8.71 11.21 -7.14
N CYS A 37 9.84 10.77 -6.57
CA CYS A 37 9.98 10.55 -5.14
C CYS A 37 11.19 11.32 -4.62
N ASN A 38 11.08 11.92 -3.44
CA ASN A 38 12.20 12.59 -2.79
C ASN A 38 13.20 11.61 -2.13
N PHE A 39 12.94 10.30 -2.14
CA PHE A 39 13.80 9.25 -1.55
C PHE A 39 14.42 8.34 -2.61
N TYR A 40 15.54 7.67 -2.28
CA TYR A 40 16.15 6.63 -3.13
C TYR A 40 16.17 5.28 -2.40
N CYS A 41 15.04 4.57 -2.43
CA CYS A 41 14.93 3.26 -1.81
C CYS A 41 15.33 2.17 -2.83
N PRO A 42 16.39 1.37 -2.61
CA PRO A 42 16.91 0.47 -3.65
C PRO A 42 15.91 -0.60 -4.12
N MET A 43 14.99 -1.04 -3.25
CA MET A 43 13.92 -1.98 -3.61
C MET A 43 12.78 -1.36 -4.44
N CYS A 44 12.66 -0.04 -4.50
CA CYS A 44 11.49 0.64 -5.03
C CYS A 44 11.66 0.94 -6.53
N PRO A 45 10.67 0.68 -7.40
CA PRO A 45 10.75 1.03 -8.81
C PRO A 45 10.81 2.55 -9.06
N PHE A 46 10.32 3.37 -8.12
CA PHE A 46 10.44 4.85 -8.16
C PHE A 46 11.73 5.38 -7.53
N GLY A 47 12.57 4.51 -6.95
CA GLY A 47 13.82 4.93 -6.36
C GLY A 47 14.85 5.27 -7.44
N ASP A 48 15.18 6.57 -7.55
CA ASP A 48 16.23 7.07 -8.44
C ASP A 48 17.20 7.99 -7.67
N PRO A 49 18.53 7.78 -7.69
CA PRO A 49 19.46 8.72 -7.05
C PRO A 49 19.57 10.05 -7.82
N ASP A 50 19.29 10.08 -9.13
CA ASP A 50 19.26 11.29 -9.96
C ASP A 50 17.89 11.98 -9.86
N LYS A 51 17.75 12.79 -8.81
CA LYS A 51 16.52 13.54 -8.55
C LYS A 51 16.20 14.60 -9.61
N ILE A 52 17.21 15.11 -10.33
CA ILE A 52 16.99 16.13 -11.36
C ILE A 52 16.32 15.46 -12.56
N SER A 53 16.89 14.36 -13.05
CA SER A 53 16.29 13.59 -14.15
C SER A 53 14.91 13.05 -13.76
N GLN A 54 14.73 12.59 -12.52
CA GLN A 54 13.42 12.12 -12.06
C GLN A 54 12.35 13.22 -12.06
N ILE A 55 12.70 14.44 -11.66
CA ILE A 55 11.80 15.61 -11.74
C ILE A 55 11.43 15.89 -13.20
N ASP A 56 12.39 15.83 -14.12
CA ASP A 56 12.14 16.08 -15.54
C ASP A 56 11.24 15.00 -16.17
N VAL A 57 11.41 13.73 -15.77
CA VAL A 57 10.52 12.63 -16.15
C VAL A 57 9.10 12.90 -15.64
N ALA A 58 8.95 13.25 -14.37
CA ALA A 58 7.66 13.58 -13.78
C ALA A 58 6.99 14.77 -14.50
N ARG A 59 7.72 15.86 -14.74
CA ARG A 59 7.19 17.03 -15.45
C ARG A 59 6.72 16.74 -16.88
N LYS A 60 7.41 15.84 -17.58
CA LYS A 60 7.09 15.51 -18.98
C LYS A 60 5.99 14.46 -19.10
N ASN A 61 5.93 13.51 -18.18
CA ASN A 61 5.13 12.30 -18.33
C ASN A 61 3.99 12.19 -17.32
N ASP A 62 4.05 12.88 -16.18
CA ASP A 62 2.94 12.84 -15.23
C ASP A 62 1.72 13.54 -15.81
N LEU A 63 0.55 12.99 -15.51
CA LEU A 63 -0.73 13.54 -15.87
C LEU A 63 -0.95 14.90 -15.20
N THR A 64 -1.60 15.79 -15.93
CA THR A 64 -2.16 17.02 -15.38
C THR A 64 -3.29 16.71 -14.42
N THR A 65 -3.71 17.73 -13.66
CA THR A 65 -4.84 17.62 -12.73
C THR A 65 -6.10 17.15 -13.45
N GLU A 66 -6.45 17.76 -14.58
CA GLU A 66 -7.65 17.44 -15.36
C GLU A 66 -7.62 16.03 -15.95
N GLN A 67 -6.43 15.55 -16.34
CA GLN A 67 -6.26 14.18 -16.81
C GLN A 67 -6.46 13.17 -15.67
N TRP A 68 -5.95 13.47 -14.47
CA TRP A 68 -6.21 12.66 -13.29
C TRP A 68 -7.70 12.63 -12.93
N GLU A 69 -8.39 13.77 -12.95
CA GLU A 69 -9.83 13.87 -12.73
C GLU A 69 -10.61 12.96 -13.68
N SER A 70 -10.30 13.00 -14.98
CA SER A 70 -10.89 12.12 -15.99
C SER A 70 -10.65 10.64 -15.70
N ILE A 71 -9.45 10.27 -15.23
CA ILE A 71 -9.15 8.90 -14.80
C ILE A 71 -9.96 8.52 -13.55
N PHE A 72 -10.05 9.40 -12.55
CA PHE A 72 -10.84 9.15 -11.35
C PHE A 72 -12.31 8.93 -11.69
N ASP A 73 -12.88 9.69 -12.62
CA ASP A 73 -14.25 9.50 -13.11
C ASP A 73 -14.45 8.16 -13.81
N LYS A 74 -13.47 7.70 -14.60
CA LYS A 74 -13.53 6.37 -15.23
C LYS A 74 -13.45 5.26 -14.18
N VAL A 75 -12.47 5.30 -13.30
CA VAL A 75 -12.18 4.26 -12.30
C VAL A 75 -13.27 4.19 -11.23
N SER A 76 -13.86 5.34 -10.88
CA SER A 76 -14.89 5.42 -9.85
C SER A 76 -16.18 4.66 -10.17
N LYS A 77 -16.40 4.28 -11.42
CA LYS A 77 -17.56 3.48 -11.83
C LYS A 77 -17.44 1.99 -11.44
N TYR A 78 -16.25 1.55 -11.03
CA TYR A 78 -15.96 0.14 -10.70
C TYR A 78 -15.48 -0.03 -9.27
N CYS A 79 -14.59 0.87 -8.81
CA CYS A 79 -13.87 0.68 -7.56
C CYS A 79 -14.64 1.20 -6.34
N ILE A 80 -14.54 0.45 -5.24
CA ILE A 80 -15.15 0.78 -3.94
C ILE A 80 -14.15 1.41 -2.97
N TRP A 81 -12.87 1.43 -3.31
CA TRP A 81 -11.79 1.97 -2.49
C TRP A 81 -10.69 2.54 -3.38
N SER A 82 -10.05 3.62 -2.94
CA SER A 82 -8.90 4.23 -3.60
C SER A 82 -7.72 4.31 -2.64
N ILE A 83 -6.55 3.98 -3.16
CA ILE A 83 -5.26 4.08 -2.50
C ILE A 83 -4.45 5.08 -3.30
N ILE A 84 -4.04 6.17 -2.67
CA ILE A 84 -3.15 7.17 -3.26
C ILE A 84 -1.72 6.82 -2.86
N GLU A 85 -0.84 6.69 -3.85
CA GLU A 85 0.58 6.42 -3.72
C GLU A 85 1.34 7.09 -4.90
N GLY A 86 2.49 6.51 -5.29
CA GLY A 86 3.25 6.89 -6.48
C GLY A 86 4.33 7.90 -6.15
N GLY A 87 5.57 7.56 -6.53
CA GLY A 87 6.76 8.26 -6.07
C GLY A 87 6.62 8.64 -4.59
N GLU A 88 6.52 9.94 -4.31
CA GLU A 88 5.88 10.44 -3.09
C GLU A 88 4.68 11.35 -3.47
N PRO A 89 3.43 10.96 -3.21
CA PRO A 89 2.26 11.72 -3.68
C PRO A 89 2.18 13.11 -3.06
N THR A 90 2.63 13.28 -1.81
CA THR A 90 2.60 14.57 -1.11
C THR A 90 3.61 15.59 -1.66
N SER A 91 4.46 15.19 -2.60
CA SER A 91 5.37 16.08 -3.31
C SER A 91 4.71 16.85 -4.46
N ARG A 92 3.51 16.43 -4.90
CA ARG A 92 2.79 17.11 -5.96
C ARG A 92 2.19 18.43 -5.48
N PRO A 93 2.34 19.55 -6.23
CA PRO A 93 1.73 20.83 -5.86
C PRO A 93 0.20 20.79 -5.77
N ASP A 94 -0.45 19.99 -6.61
CA ASP A 94 -1.91 19.81 -6.70
C ASP A 94 -2.44 18.65 -5.85
N PHE A 95 -1.63 18.05 -4.96
CA PHE A 95 -2.00 16.86 -4.18
C PHE A 95 -3.34 17.00 -3.46
N MET A 96 -3.54 18.10 -2.73
CA MET A 96 -4.77 18.32 -1.96
C MET A 96 -6.01 18.52 -2.85
N GLU A 97 -5.82 19.02 -4.08
CA GLU A 97 -6.89 19.18 -5.06
C GLU A 97 -7.37 17.81 -5.57
N LEU A 98 -6.43 16.95 -5.95
CA LEU A 98 -6.72 15.58 -6.39
C LEU A 98 -7.42 14.76 -5.29
N VAL A 99 -6.98 14.89 -4.03
CA VAL A 99 -7.63 14.24 -2.88
C VAL A 99 -9.08 14.72 -2.73
N ARG A 100 -9.34 16.03 -2.86
CA ARG A 100 -10.72 16.58 -2.81
C ARG A 100 -11.58 16.06 -3.95
N TYR A 101 -11.01 15.95 -5.16
CA TYR A 101 -11.75 15.43 -6.31
C TYR A 101 -12.20 13.99 -6.08
N ILE A 102 -11.28 13.08 -5.71
CA ILE A 102 -11.60 11.68 -5.43
C ILE A 102 -12.66 11.58 -4.32
N TYR A 103 -12.56 12.41 -3.29
CA TYR A 103 -13.52 12.44 -2.20
C TYR A 103 -14.94 12.77 -2.68
N ASN A 104 -15.06 13.71 -3.62
CA ASN A 104 -16.35 14.10 -4.20
C ASN A 104 -16.99 12.98 -5.02
N LEU A 105 -16.20 12.04 -5.56
CA LEU A 105 -16.68 10.82 -6.21
C LEU A 105 -17.22 9.76 -5.25
N LYS A 106 -17.23 10.05 -3.94
CA LYS A 106 -17.74 9.17 -2.87
C LYS A 106 -16.98 7.84 -2.79
N ILE A 107 -15.68 7.89 -3.03
CA ILE A 107 -14.77 6.75 -2.88
C ILE A 107 -13.91 6.98 -1.63
N PRO A 108 -13.82 5.99 -0.73
CA PRO A 108 -12.87 6.03 0.37
C PRO A 108 -11.42 6.13 -0.13
N ILE A 109 -10.62 6.96 0.54
CA ILE A 109 -9.23 7.27 0.22
C ILE A 109 -8.33 6.81 1.37
N THR A 110 -7.32 6.01 1.04
CA THR A 110 -6.13 5.78 1.86
C THR A 110 -4.95 6.48 1.23
N LEU A 111 -4.07 7.06 2.05
CA LEU A 111 -2.81 7.63 1.59
C LEU A 111 -1.63 6.74 2.00
N ILE A 112 -0.82 6.29 1.05
CA ILE A 112 0.51 5.72 1.32
C ILE A 112 1.55 6.82 1.11
N THR A 113 2.42 7.03 2.09
CA THR A 113 3.45 8.09 2.06
C THR A 113 4.68 7.70 2.85
N ASN A 114 5.85 8.21 2.42
CA ASN A 114 7.10 8.16 3.17
C ASN A 114 7.12 9.11 4.39
N CYS A 115 6.03 9.86 4.61
CA CYS A 115 5.81 10.77 5.73
C CYS A 115 6.73 11.98 5.80
N SER A 116 7.71 12.14 4.90
CA SER A 116 8.74 13.16 5.01
C SER A 116 8.26 14.59 4.73
N LEU A 117 7.14 14.74 4.01
CA LEU A 117 6.57 16.03 3.61
C LEU A 117 5.26 16.37 4.34
N LEU A 118 4.84 15.59 5.35
CA LEU A 118 3.56 15.83 6.03
C LEU A 118 3.47 17.20 6.74
N HIS A 119 4.60 17.73 7.21
CA HIS A 119 4.68 19.11 7.72
C HIS A 119 4.37 20.21 6.68
N THR A 120 4.39 19.89 5.38
CA THR A 120 4.14 20.85 4.29
C THR A 120 2.68 20.89 3.84
N ILE A 121 1.85 19.96 4.33
CA ILE A 121 0.44 19.85 3.96
C ILE A 121 -0.45 20.23 5.14
N ASP A 122 -1.65 20.73 4.83
CA ASP A 122 -2.68 20.99 5.85
C ASP A 122 -3.30 19.65 6.29
N LEU A 123 -2.80 19.12 7.41
CA LEU A 123 -3.28 17.86 7.99
C LEU A 123 -4.71 17.95 8.55
N ALA A 124 -5.14 19.11 9.04
CA ALA A 124 -6.53 19.31 9.49
C ALA A 124 -7.49 19.20 8.31
N GLU A 125 -7.10 19.73 7.17
CA GLU A 125 -7.85 19.61 5.92
C GLU A 125 -7.80 18.19 5.35
N LEU A 126 -6.62 17.56 5.26
CA LEU A 126 -6.45 16.20 4.75
C LEU A 126 -7.34 15.20 5.50
N LYS A 127 -7.41 15.30 6.83
CA LYS A 127 -8.19 14.42 7.71
C LYS A 127 -9.68 14.35 7.32
N LYS A 128 -10.23 15.39 6.71
CA LYS A 128 -11.65 15.41 6.28
C LYS A 128 -11.92 14.40 5.16
N TYR A 129 -10.89 14.10 4.37
CA TYR A 129 -11.02 13.35 3.13
C TYR A 129 -10.57 11.89 3.25
N ILE A 130 -9.44 11.65 3.92
CA ILE A 130 -8.85 10.31 4.01
C ILE A 130 -9.42 9.47 5.15
N GLN A 131 -9.29 8.14 5.04
CA GLN A 131 -9.70 7.20 6.08
C GLN A 131 -8.55 6.89 7.02
N PHE A 132 -7.35 6.71 6.49
CA PHE A 132 -6.13 6.56 7.25
C PHE A 132 -4.89 6.78 6.36
N VAL A 133 -3.76 6.98 7.01
CA VAL A 133 -2.44 7.05 6.40
C VAL A 133 -1.69 5.73 6.64
N THR A 134 -1.14 5.16 5.58
CA THR A 134 -0.18 4.06 5.63
C THR A 134 1.22 4.67 5.61
N CYS A 135 1.89 4.66 6.76
CA CYS A 135 3.21 5.24 6.92
C CYS A 135 4.27 4.23 6.50
N SER A 136 5.08 4.58 5.50
CA SER A 136 6.22 3.76 5.05
C SER A 136 7.39 3.81 6.05
N ILE A 137 7.31 2.96 7.07
CA ILE A 137 8.29 2.85 8.16
C ILE A 137 8.95 1.48 8.11
N ASP A 138 10.07 1.34 7.39
CA ASP A 138 10.72 0.03 7.26
C ASP A 138 11.52 -0.36 8.49
N SER A 139 12.01 0.62 9.23
CA SER A 139 12.75 0.43 10.47
C SER A 139 12.36 1.51 11.46
N VAL A 140 12.39 1.16 12.74
CA VAL A 140 12.17 2.09 13.85
C VAL A 140 13.48 2.65 14.43
N TYR A 141 14.60 2.30 13.80
CA TYR A 141 15.95 2.75 14.14
C TYR A 141 16.57 3.51 12.97
N GLU A 142 17.27 4.59 13.29
CA GLU A 142 17.81 5.53 12.29
C GLU A 142 18.72 4.87 11.26
N GLU A 143 19.72 4.09 11.72
CA GLU A 143 20.74 3.51 10.84
C GLU A 143 20.12 2.60 9.78
N SER A 144 19.33 1.62 10.23
CA SER A 144 18.60 0.69 9.37
C SER A 144 17.63 1.43 8.44
N TYR A 145 16.89 2.42 8.94
CA TYR A 145 15.97 3.21 8.12
C TYR A 145 16.70 3.95 7.00
N CYS A 146 17.75 4.70 7.35
CA CYS A 146 18.55 5.48 6.41
C CYS A 146 19.16 4.59 5.33
N LYS A 147 19.66 3.41 5.73
CA LYS A 147 20.23 2.41 4.81
C LYS A 147 19.21 1.83 3.85
N ILE A 148 18.01 1.53 4.32
CA ILE A 148 16.93 0.93 3.51
C ILE A 148 16.31 1.97 2.58
N ARG A 149 16.07 3.19 3.06
CA ARG A 149 15.34 4.23 2.33
C ARG A 149 16.22 5.19 1.53
N GLY A 150 17.54 5.11 1.71
CA GLY A 150 18.52 5.96 1.03
C GLY A 150 18.36 7.43 1.40
N VAL A 151 18.27 7.71 2.70
CA VAL A 151 18.05 9.07 3.25
C VAL A 151 19.05 9.37 4.36
N SER A 152 19.19 10.66 4.69
CA SER A 152 20.07 11.07 5.78
C SER A 152 19.38 11.00 7.16
N PRO A 153 20.15 10.95 8.26
CA PRO A 153 19.64 11.08 9.63
C PRO A 153 18.69 12.26 9.84
N GLN A 154 18.95 13.40 9.20
CA GLN A 154 18.09 14.58 9.29
C GLN A 154 16.70 14.33 8.69
N VAL A 155 16.63 13.57 7.59
CA VAL A 155 15.37 13.18 6.98
C VAL A 155 14.62 12.19 7.87
N TYR A 156 15.33 11.24 8.49
CA TYR A 156 14.74 10.33 9.48
C TYR A 156 14.15 11.09 10.68
N SER A 157 14.91 12.01 11.29
CA SER A 157 14.42 12.86 12.38
C SER A 157 13.15 13.63 11.98
N ARG A 158 13.11 14.18 10.76
CA ARG A 158 11.92 14.84 10.24
C ARG A 158 10.72 13.89 10.09
N ILE A 159 10.93 12.65 9.66
CA ILE A 159 9.86 11.65 9.58
C ILE A 159 9.28 11.39 10.97
N ILE A 160 10.14 11.20 11.98
CA ILE A 160 9.69 10.99 13.38
C ILE A 160 8.84 12.17 13.86
N ASN A 161 9.27 13.41 13.61
CA ASN A 161 8.48 14.61 13.93
C ASN A 161 7.13 14.62 13.20
N ASN A 162 7.11 14.23 11.92
CA ASN A 162 5.89 14.17 11.13
C ASN A 162 4.93 13.06 11.58
N LEU A 163 5.42 11.96 12.15
CA LEU A 163 4.59 10.94 12.77
C LEU A 163 3.88 11.48 14.01
N HIS A 164 4.57 12.30 14.82
CA HIS A 164 3.94 13.00 15.94
C HIS A 164 2.82 13.95 15.45
N LEU A 165 2.99 14.64 14.32
CA LEU A 165 1.92 15.44 13.73
C LEU A 165 0.68 14.61 13.38
N LEU A 166 0.83 13.39 12.85
CA LEU A 166 -0.33 12.52 12.59
C LEU A 166 -1.09 12.18 13.87
N ALA A 167 -0.37 11.93 14.97
CA ALA A 167 -0.96 11.68 16.28
C ALA A 167 -1.67 12.93 16.84
N ASP A 168 -1.03 14.10 16.78
CA ASP A 168 -1.58 15.37 17.29
C ASP A 168 -2.88 15.76 16.57
N TYR A 169 -2.92 15.63 15.25
CA TYR A 169 -4.12 15.87 14.45
C TYR A 169 -5.14 14.74 14.55
N LYS A 170 -4.83 13.66 15.28
CA LYS A 170 -5.66 12.44 15.43
C LYS A 170 -6.05 11.86 14.07
N ILE A 171 -5.09 11.77 13.16
CA ILE A 171 -5.25 11.12 11.87
C ILE A 171 -4.99 9.62 12.07
N PRO A 172 -5.96 8.75 11.76
CA PRO A 172 -5.74 7.31 11.85
C PRO A 172 -4.58 6.90 10.94
N HIS A 173 -3.63 6.14 11.48
CA HIS A 173 -2.47 5.70 10.71
C HIS A 173 -1.92 4.37 11.25
N TYR A 174 -1.15 3.69 10.40
CA TYR A 174 -0.41 2.50 10.78
C TYR A 174 0.92 2.43 10.03
N PHE A 175 1.87 1.68 10.58
CA PHE A 175 3.17 1.52 9.93
C PHE A 175 3.16 0.33 8.99
N ASN A 176 3.61 0.55 7.76
CA ASN A 176 3.89 -0.49 6.79
C ASN A 176 5.41 -0.61 6.59
N SER A 177 5.96 -1.79 6.87
CA SER A 177 7.38 -2.10 6.71
C SER A 177 7.62 -3.13 5.61
N VAL A 178 8.65 -2.89 4.81
CA VAL A 178 9.25 -3.91 3.96
C VAL A 178 10.43 -4.54 4.71
N ILE A 179 10.31 -5.85 4.98
CA ILE A 179 11.35 -6.62 5.65
C ILE A 179 12.45 -6.96 4.64
N THR A 180 13.65 -6.49 4.90
CA THR A 180 14.87 -6.72 4.13
C THR A 180 15.94 -7.34 5.03
N LYS A 181 17.04 -7.81 4.47
CA LYS A 181 18.20 -8.29 5.25
C LYS A 181 18.82 -7.24 6.20
N TYR A 182 18.39 -5.98 6.12
CA TYR A 182 18.91 -4.89 6.96
C TYR A 182 18.08 -4.59 8.21
N ASN A 183 16.84 -5.07 8.31
CA ASN A 183 15.96 -4.82 9.47
C ASN A 183 15.43 -6.10 10.13
N THR A 184 15.85 -7.29 9.70
CA THR A 184 15.32 -8.57 10.23
C THR A 184 15.47 -8.71 11.73
N GLU A 185 16.58 -8.22 12.29
CA GLU A 185 16.82 -8.31 13.74
C GLU A 185 15.76 -7.58 14.55
N GLU A 186 15.21 -6.47 14.05
CA GLU A 186 14.13 -5.71 14.72
C GLU A 186 12.84 -6.53 14.85
N PHE A 187 12.59 -7.44 13.91
CA PHE A 187 11.45 -8.36 13.94
C PHE A 187 11.77 -9.61 14.75
N ILE A 188 12.98 -10.16 14.64
CA ILE A 188 13.41 -11.36 15.38
C ILE A 188 13.39 -11.08 16.89
N ASN A 189 13.95 -9.95 17.33
CA ASN A 189 13.98 -9.56 18.74
C ASN A 189 12.72 -8.81 19.20
N GLN A 190 11.73 -8.64 18.30
CA GLN A 190 10.44 -8.00 18.56
C GLN A 190 10.49 -6.50 18.93
N SER A 191 11.66 -5.86 18.89
CA SER A 191 11.83 -4.43 19.21
C SER A 191 11.07 -3.49 18.29
N TYR A 192 10.85 -3.89 17.03
CA TYR A 192 10.06 -3.11 16.06
C TYR A 192 8.66 -2.81 16.60
N PHE A 193 8.00 -3.78 17.24
CA PHE A 193 6.61 -3.67 17.68
C PHE A 193 6.44 -2.71 18.86
N GLU A 194 7.33 -2.78 19.84
CA GLU A 194 7.31 -1.87 21.00
C GLU A 194 7.58 -0.43 20.55
N ARG A 195 8.61 -0.24 19.73
CA ARG A 195 8.97 1.08 19.25
C ARG A 195 7.92 1.67 18.30
N ALA A 196 7.23 0.85 17.50
CA ALA A 196 6.12 1.32 16.67
C ALA A 196 4.99 1.94 17.51
N LYS A 197 4.68 1.35 18.68
CA LYS A 197 3.70 1.92 19.63
C LYS A 197 4.18 3.24 20.22
N GLU A 198 5.44 3.31 20.64
CA GLU A 198 6.04 4.54 21.17
C GLU A 198 5.99 5.69 20.15
N LEU A 199 6.12 5.36 18.87
CA LEU A 199 6.02 6.31 17.76
C LEU A 199 4.57 6.58 17.30
N GLY A 200 3.57 6.10 18.03
CA GLY A 200 2.16 6.45 17.84
C GLY A 200 1.33 5.45 17.01
N SER A 201 1.90 4.31 16.60
CA SER A 201 1.21 3.34 15.76
C SER A 201 0.70 2.13 16.53
N ASN A 202 -0.62 1.95 16.58
CA ASN A 202 -1.29 0.81 17.23
C ASN A 202 -1.56 -0.37 16.27
N ALA A 203 -1.16 -0.25 15.01
CA ALA A 203 -1.24 -1.31 14.02
C ALA A 203 0.01 -1.33 13.14
N VAL A 204 0.36 -2.50 12.65
CA VAL A 204 1.51 -2.70 11.77
C VAL A 204 1.17 -3.69 10.66
N SER A 205 1.69 -3.42 9.48
CA SER A 205 1.65 -4.31 8.31
C SER A 205 3.06 -4.48 7.81
N PHE A 206 3.42 -5.68 7.36
CA PHE A 206 4.75 -5.92 6.83
C PHE A 206 4.80 -7.13 5.91
N THR A 207 5.68 -7.05 4.93
CA THR A 207 5.96 -8.13 3.98
C THR A 207 7.46 -8.20 3.76
N PHE A 208 7.98 -9.38 3.43
CA PHE A 208 9.33 -9.46 2.90
C PHE A 208 9.42 -8.73 1.55
N VAL A 209 10.58 -8.16 1.29
CA VAL A 209 10.93 -7.53 0.01
C VAL A 209 10.88 -8.56 -1.13
N GLU A 210 10.35 -8.15 -2.27
CA GLU A 210 10.55 -8.87 -3.53
C GLU A 210 11.60 -8.09 -4.31
N ASP A 211 12.67 -8.76 -4.74
CA ASP A 211 13.74 -8.09 -5.49
C ASP A 211 13.23 -7.56 -6.82
N ARG A 212 13.73 -6.37 -7.22
CA ARG A 212 13.42 -5.82 -8.53
C ARG A 212 14.06 -6.70 -9.61
N SER A 213 13.37 -6.87 -10.73
CA SER A 213 13.87 -7.68 -11.86
C SER A 213 15.02 -7.02 -12.62
N ASP A 214 15.24 -5.73 -12.44
CA ASP A 214 16.23 -4.93 -13.16
C ASP A 214 17.51 -4.65 -12.37
N VAL A 215 17.67 -5.26 -11.19
CA VAL A 215 18.88 -5.16 -10.37
C VAL A 215 19.50 -6.53 -10.16
N SER A 216 20.83 -6.56 -10.00
CA SER A 216 21.61 -7.81 -9.82
C SER A 216 21.89 -8.15 -8.35
N TYR A 217 21.28 -7.44 -7.40
CA TYR A 217 21.44 -7.67 -5.97
C TYR A 217 20.13 -8.13 -5.34
N SER A 218 20.23 -8.84 -4.21
CA SER A 218 19.09 -9.25 -3.42
C SER A 218 19.07 -8.55 -2.06
N LEU A 219 17.91 -8.01 -1.70
CA LEU A 219 17.61 -7.49 -0.37
C LEU A 219 16.81 -8.48 0.47
N LEU A 220 16.30 -9.54 -0.15
CA LEU A 220 15.59 -10.62 0.51
C LEU A 220 16.51 -11.33 1.52
N PRO A 221 16.10 -11.52 2.79
CA PRO A 221 16.84 -12.34 3.73
C PRO A 221 16.93 -13.80 3.27
N ASP A 222 17.94 -14.53 3.74
CA ASP A 222 18.03 -15.97 3.49
C ASP A 222 16.85 -16.72 4.14
N ARG A 223 16.61 -17.98 3.72
CA ARG A 223 15.48 -18.78 4.19
C ARG A 223 15.49 -19.01 5.69
N GLN A 224 16.65 -19.24 6.31
CA GLN A 224 16.72 -19.47 7.76
C GLN A 224 16.34 -18.20 8.52
N THR A 225 16.81 -17.04 8.06
CA THR A 225 16.44 -15.73 8.62
C THR A 225 14.95 -15.44 8.44
N MET A 226 14.38 -15.70 7.26
CA MET A 226 12.93 -15.54 7.05
C MET A 226 12.10 -16.42 8.00
N VAL A 227 12.50 -17.67 8.24
CA VAL A 227 11.82 -18.57 9.19
C VAL A 227 11.85 -17.98 10.60
N ARG A 228 13.03 -17.55 11.09
CA ARG A 228 13.17 -16.92 12.42
C ARG A 228 12.30 -15.67 12.58
N VAL A 229 12.24 -14.82 11.54
CA VAL A 229 11.37 -13.64 11.51
C VAL A 229 9.90 -14.06 11.64
N CYS A 230 9.44 -15.00 10.81
CA CYS A 230 8.06 -15.49 10.84
C CYS A 230 7.69 -16.12 12.19
N GLU A 231 8.54 -16.97 12.76
CA GLU A 231 8.32 -17.59 14.07
C GLU A 231 8.20 -16.55 15.18
N SER A 232 9.07 -15.53 15.17
CA SER A 232 9.03 -14.44 16.14
C SER A 232 7.78 -13.58 16.01
N ILE A 233 7.35 -13.27 14.78
CA ILE A 233 6.09 -12.55 14.51
C ILE A 233 4.88 -13.34 15.04
N LEU A 234 4.83 -14.64 14.77
CA LEU A 234 3.75 -15.51 15.23
C LEU A 234 3.75 -15.62 16.76
N ASP A 235 4.93 -15.65 17.38
CA ASP A 235 5.08 -15.62 18.83
C ASP A 235 4.59 -14.32 19.46
N TYR A 236 5.02 -13.17 18.92
CA TYR A 236 4.53 -11.86 19.33
C TYR A 236 3.01 -11.79 19.27
N ARG A 237 2.41 -12.25 18.17
CA ARG A 237 0.96 -12.25 17.95
C ARG A 237 0.20 -13.07 19.01
N ARG A 238 0.78 -14.15 19.54
CA ARG A 238 0.15 -14.97 20.60
C ARG A 238 0.17 -14.26 21.95
N LYS A 239 1.21 -13.48 22.22
CA LYS A 239 1.47 -12.83 23.51
C LYS A 239 0.90 -11.42 23.62
N HIS A 240 0.72 -10.73 22.49
CA HIS A 240 0.38 -9.32 22.45
C HIS A 240 -0.81 -9.03 21.53
N PHE A 241 -1.65 -8.08 21.94
CA PHE A 241 -2.77 -7.59 21.14
C PHE A 241 -2.48 -6.26 20.42
N SER A 242 -1.41 -5.55 20.80
CA SER A 242 -0.99 -4.26 20.24
C SER A 242 0.55 -4.20 20.08
N PRO A 243 1.09 -3.62 18.99
CA PRO A 243 0.34 -3.14 17.85
C PRO A 243 -0.27 -4.32 17.08
N GLN A 244 -1.45 -4.12 16.53
CA GLN A 244 -2.15 -5.16 15.80
C GLN A 244 -1.38 -5.49 14.51
N ILE A 245 -0.97 -6.75 14.35
CA ILE A 245 -0.42 -7.25 13.09
C ILE A 245 -1.57 -7.47 12.11
N MET A 246 -1.61 -6.64 11.05
CA MET A 246 -2.68 -6.65 10.05
C MET A 246 -2.60 -7.85 9.10
N ILE A 247 -1.39 -8.35 8.87
CA ILE A 247 -1.18 -9.53 8.01
C ILE A 247 -1.67 -10.80 8.74
N PRO A 248 -2.46 -11.66 8.10
CA PRO A 248 -2.94 -12.90 8.71
C PRO A 248 -1.79 -13.87 9.06
N PRO A 249 -1.93 -14.69 10.13
CA PRO A 249 -0.88 -15.63 10.53
C PRO A 249 -0.54 -16.66 9.45
N GLN A 250 -1.53 -17.03 8.61
CA GLN A 250 -1.38 -18.00 7.53
C GLN A 250 -0.31 -17.62 6.51
N TYR A 251 -0.09 -16.32 6.29
CA TYR A 251 0.99 -15.86 5.43
C TYR A 251 2.34 -16.31 5.98
N PHE A 252 2.60 -16.08 7.28
CA PHE A 252 3.86 -16.44 7.93
C PHE A 252 4.02 -17.95 8.04
N GLU A 253 2.95 -18.67 8.37
CA GLU A 253 2.93 -20.15 8.42
C GLU A 253 3.35 -20.76 7.08
N GLN A 254 2.82 -20.24 5.96
CA GLN A 254 3.19 -20.72 4.62
C GLN A 254 4.63 -20.36 4.22
N ILE A 255 5.16 -19.21 4.66
CA ILE A 255 6.59 -18.90 4.46
C ILE A 255 7.46 -19.90 5.23
N ILE A 256 7.09 -20.27 6.47
CA ILE A 256 7.82 -21.26 7.26
C ILE A 256 7.81 -22.61 6.56
N GLU A 257 6.62 -23.10 6.18
CA GLU A 257 6.45 -24.45 5.62
C GLU A 257 7.00 -24.57 4.19
N HIS A 258 6.64 -23.63 3.31
CA HIS A 258 6.90 -23.74 1.87
C HIS A 258 7.96 -22.76 1.35
N GLY A 259 8.32 -21.73 2.14
CA GLY A 259 9.24 -20.68 1.71
C GLY A 259 8.62 -19.62 0.83
N ARG A 260 7.30 -19.67 0.68
CA ARG A 260 6.54 -18.79 -0.20
C ARG A 260 5.06 -18.80 0.19
N GLY A 261 4.37 -17.74 -0.19
CA GLY A 261 2.91 -17.73 -0.15
C GLY A 261 2.33 -18.70 -1.19
N LEU A 262 1.23 -19.36 -0.84
CA LEU A 262 0.48 -20.26 -1.71
C LEU A 262 -0.90 -19.67 -2.05
N PHE A 263 -1.28 -19.81 -3.32
CA PHE A 263 -2.58 -19.43 -3.86
C PHE A 263 -2.80 -20.12 -5.21
N ASP A 264 -4.06 -20.38 -5.55
CA ASP A 264 -4.40 -21.05 -6.82
C ASP A 264 -4.29 -20.09 -8.02
N GLU A 265 -4.76 -18.86 -7.84
CA GLU A 265 -4.82 -17.83 -8.88
C GLU A 265 -4.28 -16.50 -8.34
N CYS A 266 -3.51 -15.78 -9.15
CA CYS A 266 -3.07 -14.44 -8.79
C CYS A 266 -4.26 -13.46 -8.77
N GLY A 267 -4.53 -12.87 -7.60
CA GLY A 267 -5.65 -11.96 -7.36
C GLY A 267 -5.46 -10.53 -7.86
N VAL A 268 -4.36 -10.24 -8.57
CA VAL A 268 -3.99 -8.86 -8.95
C VAL A 268 -5.04 -8.17 -9.82
N TRP A 269 -5.83 -8.91 -10.60
CA TRP A 269 -6.95 -8.38 -11.39
C TRP A 269 -8.08 -7.73 -10.57
N LYS A 270 -8.11 -7.97 -9.25
CA LYS A 270 -9.06 -7.32 -8.32
C LYS A 270 -8.68 -5.87 -8.04
N SER A 271 -7.49 -5.43 -8.46
CA SER A 271 -7.01 -4.07 -8.30
C SER A 271 -6.59 -3.48 -9.63
N ILE A 272 -6.80 -2.17 -9.81
CA ILE A 272 -6.23 -1.40 -10.92
C ILE A 272 -5.12 -0.52 -10.39
N PHE A 273 -3.92 -0.62 -10.98
CA PHE A 273 -2.76 0.22 -10.68
C PHE A 273 -2.56 1.19 -11.84
N VAL A 274 -2.81 2.47 -11.58
CA VAL A 274 -2.67 3.54 -12.57
C VAL A 274 -1.40 4.33 -12.25
N ASN A 275 -0.47 4.36 -13.19
CA ASN A 275 0.78 5.09 -13.06
C ASN A 275 0.62 6.59 -13.34
N GLY A 276 1.67 7.34 -13.01
CA GLY A 276 1.76 8.80 -13.15
C GLY A 276 1.36 9.33 -14.51
N ASN A 277 1.50 8.53 -15.58
CA ASN A 277 1.24 8.85 -16.99
C ASN A 277 -0.06 8.21 -17.54
N GLY A 278 -0.91 7.69 -16.67
CA GLY A 278 -2.16 7.01 -17.03
C GLY A 278 -2.01 5.56 -17.47
N THR A 279 -0.78 5.02 -17.49
CA THR A 279 -0.56 3.63 -17.89
C THR A 279 -1.04 2.63 -16.85
N VAL A 280 -1.50 1.48 -17.32
CA VAL A 280 -1.91 0.30 -16.54
C VAL A 280 -1.21 -0.91 -17.14
N LEU A 281 -0.46 -1.64 -16.31
CA LEU A 281 0.23 -2.87 -16.72
C LEU A 281 -0.64 -4.09 -16.45
N VAL A 282 -0.82 -4.94 -17.46
CA VAL A 282 -1.63 -6.15 -17.40
C VAL A 282 -0.75 -7.38 -17.62
N PRO A 283 -0.73 -8.38 -16.72
CA PRO A 283 -1.50 -8.43 -15.48
C PRO A 283 -0.90 -7.60 -14.34
N CYS A 284 0.41 -7.30 -14.37
CA CYS A 284 1.09 -6.53 -13.34
C CYS A 284 2.47 -6.01 -13.80
N TRP A 285 3.14 -5.28 -12.91
CA TRP A 285 4.44 -4.64 -13.13
C TRP A 285 5.59 -5.59 -13.52
N LYS A 286 5.52 -6.90 -13.19
CA LYS A 286 6.54 -7.88 -13.62
C LYS A 286 6.53 -8.11 -15.14
N PHE A 287 5.45 -7.75 -15.84
CA PHE A 287 5.30 -7.90 -17.30
C PHE A 287 5.36 -6.53 -17.98
N ASN A 288 6.53 -5.92 -17.97
CA ASN A 288 6.75 -4.59 -18.53
C ASN A 288 7.14 -4.68 -20.03
N SER A 289 6.17 -4.97 -20.88
CA SER A 289 6.32 -4.96 -22.34
C SER A 289 5.27 -4.06 -22.98
N PRO A 290 5.48 -3.58 -24.22
CA PRO A 290 4.48 -2.79 -24.93
C PRO A 290 3.14 -3.52 -25.08
N GLN A 291 3.13 -4.85 -25.26
CA GLN A 291 1.89 -5.62 -25.38
C GLN A 291 1.12 -5.73 -24.06
N ASN A 292 1.79 -5.51 -22.92
CA ASN A 292 1.21 -5.59 -21.59
C ASN A 292 0.87 -4.20 -21.02
N THR A 293 1.12 -3.12 -21.77
CA THR A 293 0.94 -1.74 -21.32
C THR A 293 -0.26 -1.11 -22.01
N TYR A 294 -1.22 -0.65 -21.21
CA TYR A 294 -2.42 0.06 -21.66
C TYR A 294 -2.45 1.47 -21.06
N ASN A 295 -3.28 2.38 -21.56
CA ASN A 295 -3.41 3.75 -21.04
C ASN A 295 -4.89 4.15 -20.87
N LEU A 296 -5.28 4.58 -19.66
CA LEU A 296 -6.65 4.98 -19.37
C LEU A 296 -7.09 6.29 -20.05
N LEU A 297 -6.17 7.05 -20.67
CA LEU A 297 -6.53 8.16 -21.55
C LEU A 297 -7.12 7.66 -22.88
N GLU A 298 -6.69 6.49 -23.34
CA GLU A 298 -7.02 5.94 -24.65
C GLU A 298 -8.05 4.83 -24.58
N GLN A 299 -7.92 3.92 -23.60
CA GLN A 299 -8.80 2.75 -23.45
C GLN A 299 -9.73 2.86 -22.23
N SER A 300 -10.87 2.19 -22.33
CA SER A 300 -11.80 1.94 -21.23
C SER A 300 -11.32 0.82 -20.30
N ILE A 301 -11.88 0.77 -19.09
CA ILE A 301 -11.58 -0.31 -18.13
C ILE A 301 -12.03 -1.66 -18.68
N GLU A 302 -13.16 -1.73 -19.38
CA GLU A 302 -13.65 -2.96 -20.00
C GLU A 302 -12.67 -3.51 -21.04
N GLU A 303 -12.09 -2.65 -21.87
CA GLU A 303 -11.10 -3.05 -22.87
C GLU A 303 -9.85 -3.60 -22.17
N ILE A 304 -9.31 -2.88 -21.19
CA ILE A 304 -8.13 -3.30 -20.43
C ILE A 304 -8.40 -4.61 -19.64
N TRP A 305 -9.60 -4.80 -19.08
CA TRP A 305 -9.95 -6.03 -18.34
C TRP A 305 -10.36 -7.20 -19.22
N SER A 306 -10.57 -6.97 -20.51
CA SER A 306 -10.82 -8.03 -21.51
C SER A 306 -9.55 -8.43 -22.27
N ALA A 307 -8.42 -7.80 -21.95
CA ALA A 307 -7.12 -8.09 -22.51
C ALA A 307 -6.69 -9.57 -22.27
N PRO A 308 -6.19 -10.28 -23.30
CA PRO A 308 -5.80 -11.69 -23.18
C PRO A 308 -4.64 -11.92 -22.19
N GLN A 309 -3.83 -10.90 -21.93
CA GLN A 309 -2.70 -10.93 -20.99
C GLN A 309 -3.15 -11.25 -19.55
N TRP A 310 -4.44 -11.05 -19.21
CA TRP A 310 -5.00 -11.48 -17.93
C TRP A 310 -5.01 -13.00 -17.72
N ASP A 311 -4.87 -13.79 -18.78
CA ASP A 311 -4.78 -15.25 -18.65
C ASP A 311 -3.46 -15.68 -18.00
N ILE A 312 -2.39 -14.87 -18.09
CA ILE A 312 -1.14 -15.09 -17.35
C ILE A 312 -1.40 -15.16 -15.84
N ALA A 313 -2.30 -14.33 -15.31
CA ALA A 313 -2.61 -14.30 -13.87
C ALA A 313 -3.24 -15.61 -13.36
N ARG A 314 -3.78 -16.47 -14.24
CA ARG A 314 -4.36 -17.77 -13.85
C ARG A 314 -3.33 -18.78 -13.38
N THR A 315 -2.10 -18.68 -13.89
CA THR A 315 -1.05 -19.68 -13.67
C THR A 315 0.25 -19.07 -13.16
N CYS A 316 0.33 -17.74 -13.02
CA CYS A 316 1.52 -17.06 -12.52
C CYS A 316 1.69 -17.22 -11.00
N HIS A 317 2.88 -17.70 -10.62
CA HIS A 317 3.33 -17.84 -9.23
C HIS A 317 4.71 -17.20 -9.03
N ASP A 318 5.01 -16.13 -9.75
CA ASP A 318 6.35 -15.50 -9.74
C ASP A 318 6.63 -14.72 -8.45
N CYS A 319 5.59 -14.32 -7.71
CA CYS A 319 5.76 -13.66 -6.41
C CYS A 319 6.02 -14.72 -5.35
N LYS A 320 7.19 -14.68 -4.71
CA LYS A 320 7.54 -15.66 -3.67
C LYS A 320 6.98 -15.23 -2.32
N VAL A 321 7.24 -13.99 -1.94
CA VAL A 321 6.98 -13.52 -0.58
C VAL A 321 6.14 -12.24 -0.54
N LEU A 322 5.68 -11.73 -1.68
CA LEU A 322 4.91 -10.49 -1.75
C LEU A 322 3.51 -10.64 -1.10
N GLY A 323 3.34 -10.06 0.09
CA GLY A 323 2.14 -10.21 0.92
C GLY A 323 0.87 -9.61 0.31
N CYS A 324 0.95 -8.51 -0.44
CA CYS A 324 -0.23 -7.89 -1.07
C CYS A 324 -0.87 -8.80 -2.13
N ILE A 325 -0.05 -9.49 -2.93
CA ILE A 325 -0.52 -10.47 -3.91
C ILE A 325 -1.11 -11.66 -3.18
N TRP A 326 -0.41 -12.23 -2.19
CA TRP A 326 -0.94 -13.33 -1.38
C TRP A 326 -2.33 -13.00 -0.83
N TYR A 327 -2.49 -11.80 -0.26
CA TYR A 327 -3.75 -11.33 0.31
C TYR A 327 -4.84 -11.18 -0.76
N SER A 328 -4.54 -10.53 -1.88
CA SER A 328 -5.48 -10.37 -2.99
C SER A 328 -5.89 -11.69 -3.63
N SER A 329 -5.03 -12.71 -3.58
CA SER A 329 -5.27 -14.05 -4.13
C SER A 329 -6.14 -14.92 -3.23
N GLN A 330 -6.34 -14.54 -1.96
CA GLN A 330 -7.22 -15.31 -1.08
C GLN A 330 -8.69 -15.23 -1.53
N PRO A 331 -9.51 -16.26 -1.23
CA PRO A 331 -10.95 -16.23 -1.47
C PRO A 331 -11.60 -14.98 -0.85
N ILE A 332 -12.64 -14.45 -1.50
CA ILE A 332 -13.31 -13.22 -1.07
C ILE A 332 -13.88 -13.34 0.34
N THR A 333 -14.33 -14.53 0.74
CA THR A 333 -14.81 -14.81 2.10
C THR A 333 -13.69 -14.62 3.14
N THR A 334 -12.47 -15.06 2.83
CA THR A 334 -11.27 -14.85 3.64
C THR A 334 -10.80 -13.39 3.61
N PHE A 335 -10.77 -12.79 2.42
CA PHE A 335 -10.40 -11.38 2.22
C PHE A 335 -11.36 -10.44 2.96
N ALA A 336 -12.67 -10.54 2.74
CA ALA A 336 -13.67 -9.67 3.35
C ALA A 336 -13.71 -9.82 4.87
N LYS A 337 -13.61 -11.06 5.40
CA LYS A 337 -13.53 -11.28 6.86
C LYS A 337 -12.28 -10.64 7.46
N ASN A 338 -11.11 -10.78 6.84
CA ASN A 338 -9.86 -10.23 7.38
C ASN A 338 -9.73 -8.71 7.15
N TYR A 339 -10.18 -8.22 6.00
CA TYR A 339 -10.15 -6.81 5.60
C TYR A 339 -11.13 -6.00 6.44
N MET A 340 -12.39 -6.44 6.53
CA MET A 340 -13.40 -5.75 7.34
C MET A 340 -13.08 -5.81 8.84
N ASN A 341 -12.53 -6.91 9.36
CA ASN A 341 -12.10 -6.97 10.75
C ASN A 341 -10.88 -6.07 11.05
N GLY A 342 -9.96 -5.91 10.09
CA GLY A 342 -8.82 -4.99 10.22
C GLY A 342 -9.26 -3.53 10.14
N LEU A 343 -10.02 -3.17 9.10
CA LEU A 343 -10.53 -1.81 8.87
C LEU A 343 -11.53 -1.34 9.92
N SER A 344 -12.50 -2.17 10.29
CA SER A 344 -13.47 -1.82 11.33
C SER A 344 -12.78 -1.52 12.66
N LYS A 345 -11.77 -2.34 13.02
CA LYS A 345 -10.96 -2.12 14.23
C LYS A 345 -10.10 -0.85 14.13
N MET A 346 -9.46 -0.60 12.99
CA MET A 346 -8.66 0.62 12.76
C MET A 346 -9.52 1.90 12.76
N ILE A 347 -10.70 1.87 12.15
CA ILE A 347 -11.65 2.99 12.17
C ILE A 347 -12.18 3.21 13.60
N SER A 348 -12.35 2.14 14.37
CA SER A 348 -12.77 2.21 15.79
C SER A 348 -11.69 2.69 16.77
N GLN A 349 -10.42 2.82 16.35
CA GLN A 349 -9.32 3.36 17.19
C GLN A 349 -9.52 4.84 17.56
N GLN A 350 -10.54 5.52 17.03
CA GLN A 350 -10.91 6.89 17.45
C GLN A 350 -11.42 7.01 18.90
N LYS A 351 -11.55 5.91 19.65
CA LYS A 351 -11.88 5.98 21.09
C LYS A 351 -10.72 5.45 21.94
N PRO A 352 -9.81 6.31 22.42
CA PRO A 352 -9.21 6.05 23.72
C PRO A 352 -10.34 6.16 24.75
N GLY A 353 -10.69 5.05 25.38
CA GLY A 353 -11.33 5.11 26.68
C GLY A 353 -10.34 5.79 27.61
N TYR A 354 -10.62 7.03 27.97
CA TYR A 354 -10.09 7.57 29.21
C TYR A 354 -10.53 6.61 30.31
N MET A 355 -9.56 5.93 30.92
CA MET A 355 -9.79 5.43 32.27
C MET A 355 -9.98 6.67 33.14
N GLU A 356 -11.24 7.03 33.37
CA GLU A 356 -11.58 7.84 34.54
C GLU A 356 -11.12 7.06 35.76
N GLU A 357 -10.17 7.67 36.47
CA GLU A 357 -9.74 7.24 37.79
C GLU A 357 -10.97 7.08 38.68
N ALA A 358 -11.13 5.88 39.23
CA ALA A 358 -12.11 5.61 40.26
C ALA A 358 -11.80 6.49 41.48
N CYS A 359 -12.75 7.35 41.85
CA CYS A 359 -12.90 7.87 43.20
C CYS A 359 -14.02 7.07 43.88
#